data_AF-Q207Y7-F1
#
_entry.id   AF-Q207Y7-F1
#
_cell.length_a   1.000
_cell.length_b   1.000
_cell.length_c   1.000
_cell.angle_alpha   90.00
_cell.angle_beta   90.00
_cell.angle_gamma   90.00
#
_symmetry.space_group_name_H-M   'P 1'
#
loop_
_entity.id
_entity.type
_entity.pdbx_description
1 polymer ?
#
loop_
_entity_poly.entity_id
_entity_poly.type
_entity_poly.pdbx_seq_one_letter_code
_entity_poly.pdbx_strand_id
1 'polypeptide(L)'
;IKPSRVNAGETVVYISPASPINYKYNETLYKNHVLDSMKLLGLNVKFGINAFDVYDGYLAGSDEERAADVNDMFTQTKARMIIANRGGWGCNRILQLVDF
;
A
#
# COMPACT_ATOMS: atom_id res chain seq x y z
N ILE A 1 14.63 1.44 -14.96
CA ILE A 1 14.36 2.85 -15.30
C ILE A 1 14.27 3.64 -13.99
N LYS A 2 14.95 4.78 -13.84
CA LYS A 2 14.93 5.56 -12.58
C LYS A 2 13.63 6.37 -12.48
N PRO A 3 12.83 6.23 -11.41
CA PRO A 3 11.61 7.01 -11.26
C PRO A 3 11.91 8.48 -10.93
N SER A 4 10.97 9.36 -11.28
CA SER A 4 11.02 10.77 -10.89
C SER A 4 10.99 10.94 -9.37
N ARG A 5 11.59 12.03 -8.88
CA ARG A 5 11.53 12.40 -7.46
C ARG A 5 10.10 12.74 -7.05
N VAL A 6 9.74 12.39 -5.81
CA VAL A 6 8.50 12.84 -5.15
C VAL A 6 8.65 14.27 -4.64
N ASN A 7 7.68 15.13 -4.92
CA ASN A 7 7.64 16.52 -4.48
C ASN A 7 6.42 16.80 -3.59
N ALA A 8 6.47 17.90 -2.83
CA ALA A 8 5.32 18.36 -2.07
C ALA A 8 4.10 18.60 -3.00
N GLY A 9 2.92 18.27 -2.50
CA GLY A 9 1.65 18.26 -3.23
C GLY A 9 1.37 16.96 -3.99
N GLU A 10 2.36 16.07 -4.16
CA GLU A 10 2.15 14.80 -4.85
C GLU A 10 1.53 13.74 -3.93
N THR A 11 0.91 12.73 -4.55
CA THR A 11 0.21 11.66 -3.82
C THR A 11 1.10 10.44 -3.65
N VAL A 12 1.13 9.94 -2.42
CA VAL A 12 1.67 8.64 -2.03
C VAL A 12 0.50 7.69 -1.81
N VAL A 13 0.62 6.45 -2.29
CA VAL A 13 -0.39 5.42 -2.05
C VAL A 13 0.18 4.29 -1.23
N TYR A 14 -0.56 3.87 -0.22
CA TYR A 14 -0.21 2.78 0.66
C TYR A 14 -0.96 1.50 0.29
N ILE A 15 -0.25 0.39 0.15
CA ILE A 15 -0.79 -0.94 -0.15
C ILE A 15 -0.26 -1.98 0.84
N SER A 16 -0.87 -3.17 0.89
CA SER A 16 -0.44 -4.26 1.77
C SER A 16 -0.21 -5.56 0.99
N PRO A 17 0.94 -5.74 0.31
CA PRO A 17 1.19 -6.92 -0.51
C PRO A 17 1.55 -8.19 0.32
N ALA A 18 1.64 -8.07 1.65
CA ALA A 18 2.08 -9.13 2.57
C ALA A 18 1.09 -9.32 3.73
N SER A 19 1.55 -9.16 4.98
CA SER A 19 0.75 -9.29 6.20
C SER A 19 -0.07 -8.02 6.48
N PRO A 20 -1.22 -8.15 7.17
CA PRO A 20 -2.07 -7.01 7.45
C PRO A 20 -1.53 -6.13 8.59
N ILE A 21 -2.04 -4.91 8.65
CA ILE A 21 -1.66 -3.93 9.67
C ILE A 21 -2.39 -4.15 11.00
N ASN A 22 -3.60 -4.71 10.96
CA ASN A 22 -4.50 -4.76 12.11
C ASN A 22 -4.08 -5.73 13.24
N TYR A 23 -3.10 -6.62 13.02
CA TYR A 23 -2.54 -7.45 14.10
C TYR A 23 -1.85 -6.66 15.21
N LYS A 24 -1.40 -5.42 14.91
CA LYS A 24 -0.59 -4.64 15.85
C LYS A 24 -1.17 -3.26 16.15
N TYR A 25 -2.07 -2.75 15.30
CA TYR A 25 -2.55 -1.37 15.38
C TYR A 25 -4.05 -1.30 15.08
N ASN A 26 -4.75 -0.43 15.79
CA ASN A 26 -6.10 -0.01 15.39
C ASN A 26 -6.02 0.73 14.05
N GLU A 27 -6.82 0.31 13.07
CA GLU A 27 -6.78 0.84 11.70
C GLU A 27 -6.95 2.36 11.64
N THR A 28 -7.91 2.92 12.37
CA THR A 28 -8.15 4.37 12.42
C THR A 28 -6.95 5.12 12.97
N LEU A 29 -6.35 4.61 14.06
CA LEU A 29 -5.14 5.22 14.63
C LEU A 29 -3.96 5.17 13.65
N TYR A 30 -3.80 4.05 12.95
CA TYR A 30 -2.76 3.91 11.94
C TYR A 30 -2.97 4.89 10.77
N LYS A 31 -4.19 4.95 10.22
CA LYS A 31 -4.54 5.88 9.14
C LYS A 31 -4.25 7.32 9.54
N ASN A 32 -4.68 7.73 10.74
CA ASN A 32 -4.44 9.08 11.23
C ASN A 32 -2.95 9.37 11.38
N HIS A 33 -2.18 8.44 11.96
CA HIS A 33 -0.73 8.60 12.09
C HIS A 33 -0.03 8.75 10.73
N VAL A 34 -0.41 7.96 9.73
CA VAL A 34 0.12 8.08 8.36
C VAL A 34 -0.26 9.41 7.74
N LEU A 35 -1.53 9.82 7.84
CA LEU A 35 -2.02 11.09 7.30
C LEU A 35 -1.29 12.29 7.89
N ASP A 36 -1.16 12.34 9.22
CA ASP A 36 -0.46 13.42 9.92
C ASP A 36 1.03 13.46 9.55
N SER A 37 1.69 12.30 9.51
CA SER A 37 3.12 12.21 9.18
C SER A 37 3.40 12.63 7.75
N MET A 38 2.59 12.21 6.78
CA MET A 38 2.76 12.56 5.37
C MET A 38 2.38 14.01 5.09
N LYS A 39 1.41 14.56 5.81
CA LYS A 39 1.06 15.98 5.75
C LYS A 39 2.23 16.88 6.18
N LEU A 40 3.01 16.48 7.19
CA LEU A 40 4.22 17.22 7.60
C LEU A 40 5.29 17.24 6.49
N LEU A 41 5.31 16.25 5.61
CA LEU A 41 6.16 16.19 4.42
C LEU A 41 5.56 16.92 3.21
N GLY A 42 4.37 17.50 3.36
CA GLY A 42 3.63 18.15 2.28
C GLY A 42 3.03 17.18 1.26
N LEU A 43 2.83 15.90 1.61
CA LEU A 43 2.36 14.86 0.70
C LEU A 43 0.89 14.53 0.92
N ASN A 44 0.20 14.23 -0.17
CA ASN A 44 -1.16 13.68 -0.14
C ASN A 44 -1.10 12.16 0.04
N VAL A 45 -2.10 11.58 0.72
CA VAL A 45 -2.16 10.14 0.97
C VAL A 45 -3.42 9.54 0.39
N LYS A 46 -3.27 8.36 -0.21
CA LYS A 46 -4.36 7.41 -0.46
C LYS A 46 -3.97 6.03 0.07
N PHE A 47 -4.97 5.18 0.20
CA PHE A 47 -4.80 3.77 0.51
C PHE A 47 -5.37 2.94 -0.64
N GLY A 48 -4.73 1.82 -0.96
CA GLY A 48 -5.26 0.79 -1.84
C GLY A 48 -6.58 0.24 -1.31
N ILE A 49 -7.38 -0.35 -2.21
CA ILE A 49 -8.71 -0.85 -1.86
C ILE A 49 -8.60 -1.92 -0.78
N ASN A 50 -7.59 -2.79 -0.89
CA ASN A 50 -7.38 -3.93 -0.01
C ASN A 50 -6.30 -3.67 1.05
N ALA A 51 -5.88 -2.40 1.24
CA ALA A 51 -4.73 -2.05 2.07
C ALA A 51 -4.88 -2.41 3.56
N PHE A 52 -6.10 -2.65 4.04
CA PHE A 52 -6.41 -2.97 5.44
C PHE A 52 -7.14 -4.29 5.63
N ASP A 53 -7.34 -5.06 4.56
CA ASP A 53 -8.06 -6.32 4.62
C ASP A 53 -7.28 -7.37 5.42
N VAL A 54 -8.02 -8.40 5.86
CA VAL A 54 -7.45 -9.59 6.48
C VAL A 54 -8.05 -10.82 5.84
N TYR A 55 -7.15 -11.67 5.36
CA TYR A 55 -7.46 -12.95 4.78
C TYR A 55 -6.85 -14.07 5.62
N ASP A 56 -7.71 -15.00 6.04
CA ASP A 56 -7.40 -16.17 6.87
C ASP A 56 -6.55 -15.87 8.13
N GLY A 57 -6.65 -14.63 8.63
CA GLY A 57 -5.91 -14.20 9.80
C GLY A 57 -4.38 -14.18 9.65
N TYR A 58 -3.85 -14.03 8.44
CA TYR A 58 -2.39 -14.00 8.24
C TYR A 58 -1.94 -13.05 7.13
N LEU A 59 -2.75 -12.92 6.07
CA LEU A 59 -2.44 -12.12 4.89
C LEU A 59 -3.35 -10.90 4.81
N ALA A 60 -2.89 -9.86 4.13
CA ALA A 60 -3.65 -8.63 3.94
C ALA A 60 -4.65 -8.68 2.77
N GLY A 61 -5.20 -9.86 2.49
CA GLY A 61 -5.99 -10.17 1.30
C GLY A 61 -5.57 -11.49 0.65
N SER A 62 -6.41 -11.99 -0.25
CA SER A 62 -6.10 -13.09 -1.18
C SER A 62 -4.88 -12.76 -2.05
N ASP A 63 -4.39 -13.73 -2.82
CA ASP A 63 -3.31 -13.46 -3.77
C ASP A 63 -3.77 -12.45 -4.84
N GLU A 64 -5.01 -12.58 -5.30
CA GLU A 64 -5.62 -11.75 -6.33
C GLU A 64 -5.84 -10.31 -5.86
N GLU A 65 -6.40 -10.11 -4.66
CA GLU A 65 -6.62 -8.78 -4.09
C GLU A 65 -5.30 -8.02 -3.87
N ARG A 66 -4.28 -8.71 -3.35
CA ARG A 66 -2.95 -8.11 -3.13
C ARG A 66 -2.23 -7.81 -4.44
N ALA A 67 -2.38 -8.65 -5.46
CA ALA A 67 -1.85 -8.38 -6.79
C ALA A 67 -2.59 -7.22 -7.47
N ALA A 68 -3.91 -7.14 -7.33
CA ALA A 68 -4.73 -6.07 -7.87
C ALA A 68 -4.32 -4.71 -7.31
N ASP A 69 -4.13 -4.59 -5.99
CA ASP A 69 -3.61 -3.36 -5.36
C ASP A 69 -2.25 -2.95 -5.96
N VAL A 70 -1.34 -3.88 -6.24
CA VAL A 70 -0.06 -3.59 -6.90
C VAL A 70 -0.29 -3.07 -8.32
N ASN A 71 -1.00 -3.81 -9.16
CA ASN A 71 -1.24 -3.49 -10.56
C ASN A 71 -1.98 -2.15 -10.73
N ASP A 72 -3.01 -1.92 -9.90
CA ASP A 72 -3.77 -0.67 -9.91
C ASP A 72 -2.89 0.53 -9.55
N MET A 73 -1.97 0.37 -8.61
CA MET A 73 -1.09 1.49 -8.23
C MET A 73 -0.03 1.79 -9.28
N PHE A 74 0.45 0.80 -10.03
CA PHE A 74 1.37 1.03 -11.15
C PHE A 74 0.68 1.63 -12.38
N THR A 75 -0.61 1.38 -12.57
CA THR A 75 -1.39 1.97 -13.69
C THR A 75 -1.96 3.36 -13.37
N GLN A 76 -2.09 3.73 -12.09
CA GLN A 76 -2.59 5.04 -11.67
C GLN A 76 -1.56 6.17 -11.81
N THR A 77 -1.74 7.02 -12.83
CA THR A 77 -0.85 8.17 -13.11
C THR A 77 -0.73 9.21 -11.99
N LYS A 78 -1.67 9.20 -11.02
CA LYS A 78 -1.64 10.11 -9.86
C LYS A 78 -0.83 9.57 -8.68
N ALA A 79 -0.46 8.28 -8.67
CA ALA A 79 0.41 7.72 -7.64
C ALA A 79 1.87 8.06 -7.98
N ARG A 80 2.49 8.97 -7.23
CA ARG A 80 3.91 9.31 -7.43
C ARG A 80 4.83 8.32 -6.73
N MET A 81 4.38 7.77 -5.61
CA MET A 81 5.10 6.79 -4.82
C MET A 81 4.12 5.77 -4.24
N ILE A 82 4.55 4.50 -4.24
CA ILE A 82 3.83 3.38 -3.63
C ILE A 82 4.61 2.97 -2.39
N ILE A 83 3.93 2.86 -1.24
CA ILE A 83 4.52 2.37 0.01
C ILE A 83 3.80 1.09 0.42
N ALA A 84 4.56 0.02 0.67
CA ALA A 84 4.03 -1.14 1.37
C ALA A 84 3.89 -0.81 2.86
N ASN A 85 2.66 -0.86 3.39
CA ASN A 85 2.33 -0.56 4.79
C ASN A 85 3.23 -1.34 5.77
N ARG A 86 3.51 -2.61 5.47
CA ARG A 86 4.34 -3.52 6.25
C ARG A 86 4.80 -4.69 5.37
N GLY A 87 5.94 -5.29 5.74
CA GLY A 87 6.41 -6.58 5.21
C GLY A 87 5.74 -7.79 5.86
N GLY A 88 6.44 -8.93 5.89
CA GLY A 88 5.91 -10.19 6.42
C GLY A 88 6.14 -11.31 5.41
N TRP A 89 5.13 -12.14 5.21
CA TRP A 89 5.16 -13.23 4.24
C TRP A 89 4.03 -13.07 3.21
N GLY A 90 4.19 -13.69 2.02
CA GLY A 90 3.13 -13.77 1.01
C GLY A 90 3.38 -12.96 -0.27
N CYS A 91 4.34 -12.03 -0.30
CA CYS A 91 4.66 -11.26 -1.52
C CYS A 91 5.13 -12.16 -2.69
N ASN A 92 5.81 -13.26 -2.40
CA ASN A 92 6.28 -14.18 -3.43
C ASN A 92 5.15 -14.93 -4.14
N ARG A 93 3.99 -15.08 -3.49
CA ARG A 93 2.83 -15.77 -4.08
C ARG A 93 2.18 -14.99 -5.22
N ILE A 94 2.25 -13.66 -5.15
CA ILE A 94 1.59 -12.77 -6.11
C ILE A 94 2.44 -12.46 -7.34
N LEU A 95 3.69 -12.94 -7.41
CA LEU A 95 4.61 -12.61 -8.52
C LEU A 95 4.07 -13.01 -9.89
N GLN A 96 3.32 -14.11 -9.99
CA GLN A 96 2.71 -14.55 -11.26
C GLN A 96 1.47 -13.75 -11.65
N LEU A 97 0.96 -12.90 -10.75
CA LEU A 97 -0.24 -12.09 -10.93
C LEU A 97 0.08 -10.60 -11.15
N VAL A 98 1.36 -10.21 -11.01
CA VAL A 98 1.81 -8.85 -11.26
C VAL A 98 2.06 -8.64 -12.75
N ASP A 99 1.56 -7.51 -13.27
CA ASP A 99 1.80 -7.05 -14.65
C ASP A 99 3.08 -6.20 -14.70
N PHE A 100 4.12 -6.69 -15.40
CA PHE A 100 5.49 -6.15 -15.37
C PHE A 100 5.84 -5.24 -16.55
#